data_AF-A0A0F9WEK7-F1
#
_entry.id   AF-A0A0F9WEK7-F1
#
_cell.length_a   1.000
_cell.length_b   1.000
_cell.length_c   1.000
_cell.angle_alpha   90.00
_cell.angle_beta   90.00
_cell.angle_gamma   90.00
#
_symmetry.space_group_name_H-M   'P 1'
#
loop_
_entity.id
_entity.type
_entity.pdbx_description
1 polymer ?
#
loop_
_entity_poly.entity_id
_entity_poly.type
_entity_poly.pdbx_seq_one_letter_code
_entity_poly.pdbx_strand_id
1 'polypeptide(L)'
;MENSFSLQFNKMTQLKTVQDYEAEITRLQNENWEIKHQLAFLKSNAPLNVDDDIQKLLYDSKTSIDILENENKNFQKQIDHLKEIIRSNGIEKEKMLKDYNDKINDTEGKLLSLEDENQRLITHIENVKNKYESVLQEHKLCDQKIENFKHEQGNVYHELEKYRNENECLKNEINNLRTENLSLKNEINKINSNYLNLQKENFDIKNDKATYYSEGEKLLKENEHLQTQYKIIYDERGNLLNMNSEYKNKLASLENECRKLEKNVAALNNELENYKETELYIKELQRNFNKETRNKQNLAIENEKIKEDLEMANKKIEILNNEKRAMRYKLKQDDGYIFKHAITELNKCYSVVNEINEKVKKLQYSKETLGFLQSLNIKSKNINFIVNSFKTIYGKMKDRIEVLRREAHDLNKFGKNEKLLKVIKEFTEEFRNAKLDLDSTKKYLEQKNIEIKEMKKQKLSLEKMYNNLLQKYNHTVCKL
;
A
#
# COMPACT_ATOMS: atom_id res chain seq x y z
N MET A 1 19.31 -166.16 -108.22
CA MET A 1 20.25 -166.46 -109.33
C MET A 1 19.44 -167.04 -110.48
N GLU A 2 19.72 -166.56 -111.69
CA GLU A 2 19.33 -167.17 -112.96
C GLU A 2 19.90 -168.60 -113.11
N ASN A 3 19.27 -169.33 -114.03
CA ASN A 3 19.73 -170.53 -114.78
C ASN A 3 19.78 -171.86 -113.99
N SER A 4 19.43 -173.03 -114.53
CA SER A 4 18.96 -173.55 -115.84
C SER A 4 18.83 -175.08 -115.64
N PHE A 5 18.01 -175.82 -116.41
CA PHE A 5 18.41 -177.05 -117.13
C PHE A 5 17.20 -177.80 -117.72
N SER A 6 17.31 -178.13 -119.00
CA SER A 6 16.42 -178.99 -119.81
C SER A 6 17.21 -180.19 -120.33
N LEU A 7 16.56 -181.32 -120.61
CA LEU A 7 17.07 -182.35 -121.53
C LEU A 7 15.94 -183.27 -122.07
N GLN A 8 16.01 -183.52 -123.38
CA GLN A 8 15.11 -184.35 -124.21
C GLN A 8 15.71 -185.74 -124.46
N PHE A 9 14.91 -186.70 -124.95
CA PHE A 9 15.39 -187.94 -125.59
C PHE A 9 14.58 -188.38 -126.82
N ASN A 10 15.25 -189.14 -127.70
CA ASN A 10 14.92 -189.50 -129.08
C ASN A 10 14.69 -191.02 -129.27
N LYS A 11 14.11 -191.41 -130.42
CA LYS A 11 13.54 -192.74 -130.79
C LYS A 11 14.55 -193.84 -131.20
N MET A 12 14.11 -195.10 -131.05
CA MET A 12 14.78 -196.37 -131.37
C MET A 12 14.55 -196.88 -132.80
N THR A 13 15.52 -197.59 -133.37
CA THR A 13 15.38 -198.39 -134.60
C THR A 13 16.21 -199.67 -134.54
N GLN A 14 15.64 -200.73 -135.12
CA GLN A 14 16.23 -202.00 -135.59
C GLN A 14 16.15 -203.25 -134.68
N LEU A 15 15.62 -204.30 -135.30
CA LEU A 15 15.28 -205.62 -134.77
C LEU A 15 16.53 -206.40 -134.36
N LYS A 16 16.52 -206.83 -133.10
CA LYS A 16 17.55 -207.60 -132.40
C LYS A 16 17.39 -209.10 -132.64
N THR A 17 18.51 -209.81 -132.79
CA THR A 17 18.56 -211.28 -132.84
C THR A 17 18.32 -211.88 -131.45
N VAL A 18 18.05 -213.19 -131.33
CA VAL A 18 17.83 -213.86 -130.03
C VAL A 18 19.04 -213.67 -129.10
N GLN A 19 20.26 -213.68 -129.63
CA GLN A 19 21.48 -213.34 -128.86
C GLN A 19 21.50 -211.89 -128.40
N ASP A 20 20.97 -210.95 -129.20
CA ASP A 20 20.85 -209.56 -128.78
C ASP A 20 19.78 -209.37 -127.69
N TYR A 21 18.72 -210.19 -127.64
CA TYR A 21 17.75 -210.17 -126.54
C TYR A 21 18.30 -210.83 -125.27
N GLU A 22 19.13 -211.88 -125.38
CA GLU A 22 19.82 -212.45 -124.21
C GLU A 22 20.88 -211.49 -123.64
N ALA A 23 21.60 -210.77 -124.52
CA ALA A 23 22.50 -209.69 -124.11
C ALA A 23 21.73 -208.52 -123.47
N GLU A 24 20.56 -208.17 -124.00
CA GLU A 24 19.71 -207.12 -123.44
C GLU A 24 19.10 -207.53 -122.08
N ILE A 25 18.69 -208.78 -121.90
CA ILE A 25 18.22 -209.31 -120.62
C ILE A 25 19.35 -209.31 -119.59
N THR A 26 20.57 -209.69 -119.98
CA THR A 26 21.74 -209.64 -119.08
C THR A 26 22.09 -208.20 -118.70
N ARG A 27 21.97 -207.25 -119.64
CA ARG A 27 22.17 -205.82 -119.40
C ARG A 27 21.11 -205.26 -118.45
N LEU A 28 19.84 -205.55 -118.68
CA LEU A 28 18.73 -205.11 -117.83
C LEU A 28 18.76 -205.76 -116.44
N GLN A 29 19.28 -206.98 -116.30
CA GLN A 29 19.47 -207.62 -114.99
C GLN A 29 20.59 -206.94 -114.18
N ASN A 30 21.70 -206.57 -114.82
CA ASN A 30 22.76 -205.79 -114.17
C ASN A 30 22.26 -204.38 -113.82
N GLU A 31 21.54 -203.72 -114.73
CA GLU A 31 20.97 -202.39 -114.50
C GLU A 31 19.95 -202.40 -113.35
N ASN A 32 19.13 -203.45 -113.25
CA ASN A 32 18.18 -203.63 -112.14
C ASN A 32 18.90 -203.98 -110.82
N TRP A 33 20.01 -204.70 -110.88
CA TRP A 33 20.86 -204.94 -109.70
C TRP A 33 21.50 -203.63 -109.21
N GLU A 34 21.98 -202.79 -110.12
CA GLU A 34 22.62 -201.51 -109.82
C GLU A 34 21.62 -200.47 -109.29
N ILE A 35 20.41 -200.41 -109.85
CA ILE A 35 19.31 -199.61 -109.31
C ILE A 35 18.90 -200.13 -107.93
N LYS A 36 18.78 -201.45 -107.71
CA LYS A 36 18.54 -202.01 -106.37
C LYS A 36 19.66 -201.67 -105.39
N HIS A 37 20.91 -201.62 -105.84
CA HIS A 37 22.04 -201.24 -105.00
C HIS A 37 22.02 -199.74 -104.65
N GLN A 38 21.68 -198.87 -105.60
CA GLN A 38 21.50 -197.43 -105.37
C GLN A 38 20.30 -197.13 -104.46
N LEU A 39 19.19 -197.88 -104.61
CA LEU A 39 18.03 -197.76 -103.73
C LEU A 39 18.30 -198.31 -102.32
N ALA A 40 19.10 -199.37 -102.20
CA ALA A 40 19.57 -199.87 -100.92
C ALA A 40 20.49 -198.87 -100.22
N PHE A 41 21.42 -198.24 -100.96
CA PHE A 41 22.34 -197.24 -100.43
C PHE A 41 21.64 -195.95 -99.99
N LEU A 42 20.62 -195.50 -100.75
CA LEU A 42 19.79 -194.34 -100.38
C LEU A 42 18.82 -194.63 -99.22
N LYS A 43 18.38 -195.89 -99.05
CA LYS A 43 17.61 -196.31 -97.86
C LYS A 43 18.47 -196.53 -96.62
N SER A 44 19.75 -196.86 -96.76
CA SER A 44 20.65 -197.09 -95.62
C SER A 44 21.38 -195.83 -95.11
N ASN A 45 21.41 -194.74 -95.89
CA ASN A 45 22.12 -193.49 -95.55
C ASN A 45 21.24 -192.22 -95.50
N ALA A 46 19.91 -192.36 -95.40
CA ALA A 46 19.01 -191.26 -95.03
C ALA A 46 18.73 -191.29 -93.51
N PRO A 47 19.17 -190.28 -92.74
CA PRO A 47 18.98 -190.25 -91.28
C PRO A 47 17.52 -189.95 -90.90
N LEU A 48 16.92 -190.82 -90.08
CA LEU A 48 15.61 -190.63 -89.45
C LEU A 48 15.67 -189.58 -88.31
N ASN A 49 15.75 -188.26 -88.57
CA ASN A 49 15.45 -187.24 -87.53
C ASN A 49 15.34 -185.74 -87.96
N VAL A 50 14.64 -185.37 -89.04
CA VAL A 50 14.56 -183.95 -89.49
C VAL A 50 13.32 -183.19 -88.98
N ASP A 51 12.22 -183.88 -88.64
CA ASP A 51 10.98 -183.21 -88.19
C ASP A 51 11.04 -182.72 -86.73
N ASP A 52 11.74 -183.43 -85.83
CA ASP A 52 11.85 -183.04 -84.42
C ASP A 52 12.72 -181.78 -84.21
N ASP A 53 13.79 -181.60 -85.00
CA ASP A 53 14.69 -180.44 -84.87
C ASP A 53 14.05 -179.13 -85.37
N ILE A 54 13.18 -179.18 -86.40
CA ILE A 54 12.42 -178.01 -86.86
C ILE A 54 11.33 -177.64 -85.85
N GLN A 55 10.64 -178.63 -85.26
CA GLN A 55 9.66 -178.36 -84.20
C GLN A 55 10.31 -177.76 -82.96
N LYS A 56 11.50 -178.22 -82.59
CA LYS A 56 12.27 -177.66 -81.48
C LYS A 56 12.68 -176.20 -81.74
N LEU A 57 13.14 -175.86 -82.94
CA LEU A 57 13.50 -174.48 -83.29
C LEU A 57 12.29 -173.53 -83.32
N LEU A 58 11.13 -174.03 -83.78
CA LEU A 58 9.87 -173.28 -83.77
C LEU A 58 9.36 -173.09 -82.33
N TYR A 59 9.50 -174.09 -81.47
CA TYR A 59 9.18 -173.99 -80.05
C TYR A 59 10.12 -173.01 -79.33
N ASP A 60 11.42 -173.04 -79.63
CA ASP A 60 12.40 -172.11 -79.07
C ASP A 60 12.13 -170.67 -79.55
N SER A 61 11.78 -170.48 -80.82
CA SER A 61 11.39 -169.16 -81.35
C SER A 61 10.08 -168.66 -80.76
N LYS A 62 9.08 -169.55 -80.59
CA LYS A 62 7.82 -169.25 -79.89
C LYS A 62 8.10 -168.81 -78.45
N THR A 63 8.93 -169.55 -77.73
CA THR A 63 9.33 -169.24 -76.37
C THR A 63 10.07 -167.90 -76.31
N SER A 64 10.96 -167.62 -77.26
CA SER A 64 11.68 -166.35 -77.35
C SER A 64 10.75 -165.18 -77.68
N ILE A 65 9.75 -165.39 -78.54
CA ILE A 65 8.70 -164.40 -78.83
C ILE A 65 7.85 -164.16 -77.58
N ASP A 66 7.45 -165.20 -76.85
CA ASP A 66 6.66 -165.06 -75.62
C ASP A 66 7.46 -164.32 -74.54
N ILE A 67 8.78 -164.56 -74.43
CA ILE A 67 9.69 -163.79 -73.56
C ILE A 67 9.72 -162.33 -74.01
N LEU A 68 9.96 -162.06 -75.30
CA LEU A 68 10.03 -160.70 -75.83
C LEU A 68 8.69 -159.97 -75.71
N GLU A 69 7.56 -160.64 -75.92
CA GLU A 69 6.22 -160.07 -75.70
C GLU A 69 5.99 -159.75 -74.22
N ASN A 70 6.46 -160.60 -73.32
CA ASN A 70 6.36 -160.36 -71.89
C ASN A 70 7.29 -159.22 -71.45
N GLU A 71 8.51 -159.15 -72.00
CA GLU A 71 9.43 -158.03 -71.82
C GLU A 71 8.84 -156.73 -72.38
N ASN A 72 8.23 -156.77 -73.56
CA ASN A 72 7.61 -155.60 -74.16
C ASN A 72 6.37 -155.14 -73.37
N LYS A 73 5.57 -156.08 -72.83
CA LYS A 73 4.52 -155.79 -71.85
C LYS A 73 5.10 -155.19 -70.56
N ASN A 74 6.27 -155.66 -70.11
CA ASN A 74 6.94 -155.12 -68.94
C ASN A 74 7.49 -153.70 -69.19
N PHE A 75 8.11 -153.45 -70.34
CA PHE A 75 8.54 -152.12 -70.77
C PHE A 75 7.37 -151.18 -70.94
N GLN A 76 6.24 -151.66 -71.47
CA GLN A 76 5.02 -150.87 -71.57
C GLN A 76 4.52 -150.45 -70.18
N LYS A 77 4.49 -151.38 -69.20
CA LYS A 77 4.18 -151.06 -67.80
C LYS A 77 5.15 -150.04 -67.19
N GLN A 78 6.45 -150.17 -67.46
CA GLN A 78 7.45 -149.21 -67.00
C GLN A 78 7.26 -147.83 -67.64
N ILE A 79 6.96 -147.76 -68.93
CA ILE A 79 6.65 -146.53 -69.66
C ILE A 79 5.41 -145.87 -69.06
N ASP A 80 4.35 -146.63 -68.80
CA ASP A 80 3.12 -146.09 -68.24
C ASP A 80 3.32 -145.62 -66.79
N HIS A 81 4.14 -146.33 -66.00
CA HIS A 81 4.55 -145.86 -64.68
C HIS A 81 5.37 -144.56 -64.74
N LEU A 82 6.33 -144.46 -65.68
CA LEU A 82 7.12 -143.25 -65.87
C LEU A 82 6.27 -142.08 -66.35
N LYS A 83 5.31 -142.31 -67.26
CA LYS A 83 4.33 -141.29 -67.67
C LYS A 83 3.53 -140.79 -66.48
N GLU A 84 3.10 -141.68 -65.60
CA GLU A 84 2.35 -141.32 -64.41
C GLU A 84 3.21 -140.52 -63.42
N ILE A 85 4.48 -140.89 -63.21
CA ILE A 85 5.42 -140.09 -62.41
C ILE A 85 5.65 -138.70 -63.02
N ILE A 86 5.83 -138.62 -64.35
CA ILE A 86 6.00 -137.34 -65.04
C ILE A 86 4.75 -136.48 -64.87
N ARG A 87 3.56 -137.09 -64.97
CA ARG A 87 2.27 -136.41 -64.76
C ARG A 87 2.12 -135.93 -63.33
N SER A 88 2.40 -136.77 -62.32
CA SER A 88 2.30 -136.40 -60.91
C SER A 88 3.30 -135.30 -60.56
N ASN A 89 4.54 -135.39 -61.03
CA ASN A 89 5.56 -134.37 -60.82
C ASN A 89 5.21 -133.06 -61.55
N GLY A 90 4.57 -133.14 -62.72
CA GLY A 90 4.05 -131.98 -63.44
C GLY A 90 2.98 -131.24 -62.63
N ILE A 91 2.01 -131.97 -62.09
CA ILE A 91 0.96 -131.43 -61.22
C ILE A 91 1.56 -130.84 -59.94
N GLU A 92 2.52 -131.51 -59.31
CA GLU A 92 3.18 -131.01 -58.10
C GLU A 92 3.97 -129.73 -58.38
N LYS A 93 4.69 -129.67 -59.51
CA LYS A 93 5.37 -128.45 -59.99
C LYS A 93 4.39 -127.31 -60.23
N GLU A 94 3.26 -127.56 -60.89
CA GLU A 94 2.23 -126.54 -61.12
C GLU A 94 1.63 -126.05 -59.80
N LYS A 95 1.38 -126.95 -58.85
CA LYS A 95 0.91 -126.59 -57.51
C LYS A 95 1.94 -125.72 -56.79
N MET A 96 3.22 -126.10 -56.80
CA MET A 96 4.28 -125.29 -56.19
C MET A 96 4.42 -123.92 -56.85
N LEU A 97 4.37 -123.86 -58.19
CA LEU A 97 4.41 -122.59 -58.93
C LEU A 97 3.24 -121.69 -58.54
N LYS A 98 2.05 -122.24 -58.42
CA LYS A 98 0.86 -121.51 -57.96
C LYS A 98 1.05 -121.00 -56.52
N ASP A 99 1.48 -121.86 -55.60
CA ASP A 99 1.70 -121.48 -54.19
C ASP A 99 2.78 -120.38 -54.06
N TYR A 100 3.85 -120.43 -54.85
CA TYR A 100 4.87 -119.38 -54.89
C TYR A 100 4.33 -118.09 -55.50
N ASN A 101 3.55 -118.17 -56.58
CA ASN A 101 2.95 -117.00 -57.20
C ASN A 101 1.95 -116.32 -56.25
N ASP A 102 1.15 -117.09 -55.52
CA ASP A 102 0.22 -116.58 -54.50
C ASP A 102 0.98 -115.88 -53.35
N LYS A 103 2.12 -116.44 -52.91
CA LYS A 103 3.00 -115.78 -51.91
C LYS A 103 3.66 -114.51 -52.42
N ILE A 104 4.08 -114.48 -53.68
CA ILE A 104 4.65 -113.29 -54.33
C ILE A 104 3.58 -112.19 -54.36
N ASN A 105 2.37 -112.50 -54.83
CA ASN A 105 1.26 -111.55 -54.87
C ASN A 105 0.90 -111.01 -53.48
N ASP A 106 0.85 -111.86 -52.44
CA ASP A 106 0.61 -111.44 -51.05
C ASP A 106 1.74 -110.51 -50.53
N THR A 107 2.99 -110.83 -50.88
CA THR A 107 4.16 -110.01 -50.49
C THR A 107 4.17 -108.67 -51.22
N GLU A 108 3.83 -108.64 -52.51
CA GLU A 108 3.67 -107.42 -53.31
C GLU A 108 2.54 -106.54 -52.76
N GLY A 109 1.41 -107.13 -52.38
CA GLY A 109 0.31 -106.40 -51.75
C GLY A 109 0.70 -105.75 -50.41
N LYS A 110 1.49 -106.47 -49.59
CA LYS A 110 2.07 -105.91 -48.35
C LYS A 110 3.07 -104.80 -48.64
N LEU A 111 3.91 -104.96 -49.66
CA LEU A 111 4.88 -103.95 -50.07
C LEU A 111 4.16 -102.65 -50.47
N LEU A 112 3.14 -102.74 -51.33
CA LEU A 112 2.33 -101.59 -51.74
C LEU A 112 1.66 -100.89 -50.54
N SER A 113 1.12 -101.66 -49.60
CA SER A 113 0.50 -101.10 -48.39
C SER A 113 1.51 -100.35 -47.52
N LEU A 114 2.74 -100.88 -47.39
CA LEU A 114 3.84 -100.23 -46.66
C LEU A 114 4.37 -98.99 -47.39
N GLU A 115 4.41 -99.00 -48.73
CA GLU A 115 4.76 -97.82 -49.53
C GLU A 115 3.74 -96.70 -49.33
N ASP A 116 2.45 -97.01 -49.37
CA ASP A 116 1.37 -96.06 -49.07
C ASP A 116 1.48 -95.51 -47.64
N GLU A 117 1.77 -96.36 -46.65
CA GLU A 117 1.98 -95.94 -45.27
C GLU A 117 3.20 -95.01 -45.15
N ASN A 118 4.32 -95.33 -45.80
CA ASN A 118 5.52 -94.49 -45.83
C ASN A 118 5.22 -93.12 -46.45
N GLN A 119 4.46 -93.05 -47.55
CA GLN A 119 4.07 -91.77 -48.15
C GLN A 119 3.18 -90.94 -47.22
N ARG A 120 2.26 -91.58 -46.51
CA ARG A 120 1.43 -90.90 -45.49
C ARG A 120 2.28 -90.38 -44.33
N LEU A 121 3.26 -91.15 -43.87
CA LEU A 121 4.19 -90.74 -42.81
C LEU A 121 5.08 -89.58 -43.23
N ILE A 122 5.65 -89.61 -44.45
CA ILE A 122 6.43 -88.48 -45.00
C ILE A 122 5.58 -87.22 -45.04
N THR A 123 4.37 -87.31 -45.59
CA THR A 123 3.42 -86.18 -45.64
C THR A 123 3.09 -85.66 -44.24
N HIS A 124 2.92 -86.55 -43.27
CA HIS A 124 2.64 -86.17 -41.88
C HIS A 124 3.84 -85.45 -41.25
N ILE A 125 5.06 -85.95 -41.46
CA ILE A 125 6.31 -85.35 -40.95
C ILE A 125 6.50 -83.95 -41.53
N GLU A 126 6.28 -83.76 -42.83
CA GLU A 126 6.35 -82.43 -43.46
C GLU A 126 5.31 -81.47 -42.88
N ASN A 127 4.07 -81.92 -42.67
CA ASN A 127 3.04 -81.11 -42.04
C ASN A 127 3.39 -80.72 -40.61
N VAL A 128 3.95 -81.65 -39.81
CA VAL A 128 4.41 -81.36 -38.44
C VAL A 128 5.57 -80.38 -38.46
N LYS A 129 6.52 -80.53 -39.39
CA LYS A 129 7.64 -79.60 -39.56
C LYS A 129 7.16 -78.18 -39.89
N ASN A 130 6.24 -78.05 -40.84
CA ASN A 130 5.67 -76.75 -41.21
C ASN A 130 4.93 -76.10 -40.03
N LYS A 131 4.17 -76.88 -39.25
CA LYS A 131 3.52 -76.40 -38.02
C LYS A 131 4.54 -75.96 -36.97
N TYR A 132 5.62 -76.72 -36.79
CA TYR A 132 6.70 -76.36 -35.86
C TYR A 132 7.36 -75.04 -36.26
N GLU A 133 7.67 -74.85 -37.55
CA GLU A 133 8.25 -73.60 -38.06
C GLU A 133 7.29 -72.41 -37.86
N SER A 134 5.99 -72.58 -38.09
CA SER A 134 4.97 -71.56 -37.83
C SER A 134 4.93 -71.16 -36.35
N VAL A 135 4.86 -72.15 -35.45
CA VAL A 135 4.83 -71.91 -33.99
C VAL A 135 6.13 -71.24 -33.52
N LEU A 136 7.28 -71.62 -34.09
CA LEU A 136 8.57 -71.00 -33.77
C LEU A 136 8.62 -69.52 -34.18
N GLN A 137 8.02 -69.16 -35.31
CA GLN A 137 7.90 -67.75 -35.73
C GLN A 137 6.98 -66.97 -34.80
N GLU A 138 5.83 -67.54 -34.42
CA GLU A 138 4.90 -66.92 -33.46
C GLU A 138 5.58 -66.70 -32.10
N HIS A 139 6.36 -67.67 -31.61
CA HIS A 139 7.12 -67.54 -30.37
C HIS A 139 8.09 -66.35 -30.44
N LYS A 140 8.88 -66.23 -31.52
CA LYS A 140 9.81 -65.11 -31.72
C LYS A 140 9.10 -63.76 -31.74
N LEU A 141 7.93 -63.67 -32.37
CA LEU A 141 7.11 -62.46 -32.37
C LEU A 141 6.58 -62.14 -30.98
N CYS A 142 6.22 -63.17 -30.20
CA CYS A 142 5.78 -63.00 -28.82
C CYS A 142 6.91 -62.46 -27.94
N ASP A 143 8.13 -63.01 -28.06
CA ASP A 143 9.32 -62.52 -27.35
C ASP A 143 9.60 -61.04 -27.67
N GLN A 144 9.51 -60.66 -28.94
CA GLN A 144 9.67 -59.25 -29.35
C GLN A 144 8.61 -58.34 -28.71
N LYS A 145 7.34 -58.79 -28.68
CA LYS A 145 6.27 -58.02 -28.01
C LYS A 145 6.51 -57.90 -26.51
N ILE A 146 6.99 -58.95 -25.86
CA ILE A 146 7.33 -58.92 -24.43
C ILE A 146 8.42 -57.90 -24.16
N GLU A 147 9.49 -57.87 -24.96
CA GLU A 147 10.57 -56.89 -24.79
C GLU A 147 10.09 -55.45 -25.04
N ASN A 148 9.25 -55.23 -26.06
CA ASN A 148 8.63 -53.93 -26.29
C ASN A 148 7.77 -53.50 -25.09
N PHE A 149 6.93 -54.38 -24.54
CA PHE A 149 6.12 -54.08 -23.36
C PHE A 149 6.97 -53.79 -22.12
N LYS A 150 8.10 -54.49 -21.93
CA LYS A 150 9.04 -54.16 -20.84
C LYS A 150 9.63 -52.76 -21.02
N HIS A 151 9.98 -52.38 -22.24
CA HIS A 151 10.49 -51.04 -22.53
C HIS A 151 9.42 -49.97 -22.29
N GLU A 152 8.19 -50.18 -22.76
CA GLU A 152 7.07 -49.27 -22.52
C GLU A 152 6.77 -49.14 -21.03
N GLN A 153 6.75 -50.26 -20.30
CA GLN A 153 6.61 -50.27 -18.85
C GLN A 153 7.71 -49.44 -18.16
N GLY A 154 8.97 -49.59 -18.59
CA GLY A 154 10.09 -48.79 -18.09
C GLY A 154 9.91 -47.29 -18.32
N ASN A 155 9.46 -46.90 -19.53
CA ASN A 155 9.18 -45.50 -19.86
C ASN A 155 8.06 -44.93 -18.99
N VAL A 156 6.96 -45.69 -18.80
CA VAL A 156 5.84 -45.26 -17.95
C VAL A 156 6.30 -45.07 -16.50
N TYR A 157 7.12 -45.98 -15.96
CA TYR A 157 7.69 -45.78 -14.61
C TYR A 157 8.55 -44.52 -14.51
N HIS A 158 9.36 -44.25 -15.54
CA HIS A 158 10.19 -43.04 -15.57
C HIS A 158 9.35 -41.76 -15.62
N GLU A 159 8.29 -41.72 -16.41
CA GLU A 159 7.36 -40.58 -16.43
C GLU A 159 6.60 -40.40 -15.12
N LEU A 160 6.13 -41.50 -14.51
CA LEU A 160 5.51 -41.46 -13.19
C LEU A 160 6.44 -40.87 -12.13
N GLU A 161 7.73 -41.21 -12.18
CA GLU A 161 8.72 -40.65 -11.26
C GLU A 161 8.96 -39.16 -11.50
N LYS A 162 9.00 -38.70 -12.75
CA LYS A 162 9.04 -37.27 -13.08
C LYS A 162 7.83 -36.52 -12.51
N TYR A 163 6.62 -37.04 -12.72
CA TYR A 163 5.39 -36.42 -12.19
C TYR A 163 5.33 -36.44 -10.67
N ARG A 164 5.91 -37.44 -10.00
CA ARG A 164 6.05 -37.44 -8.54
C ARG A 164 6.95 -36.32 -8.05
N ASN A 165 8.13 -36.17 -8.66
CA ASN A 165 9.09 -35.12 -8.32
C ASN A 165 8.52 -33.72 -8.58
N GLU A 166 7.85 -33.51 -9.71
CA GLU A 166 7.16 -32.25 -10.00
C GLU A 166 6.06 -31.94 -8.97
N ASN A 167 5.27 -32.95 -8.58
CA ASN A 167 4.26 -32.77 -7.54
C ASN A 167 4.86 -32.41 -6.17
N GLU A 168 6.01 -32.98 -5.80
CA GLU A 168 6.70 -32.59 -4.56
C GLU A 168 7.23 -31.15 -4.63
N CYS A 169 7.84 -30.76 -5.76
CA CYS A 169 8.27 -29.38 -5.99
C CYS A 169 7.10 -28.40 -5.86
N LEU A 170 5.97 -28.68 -6.51
CA LEU A 170 4.76 -27.85 -6.44
C LEU A 170 4.18 -27.78 -5.01
N LYS A 171 4.18 -28.89 -4.27
CA LYS A 171 3.78 -28.88 -2.85
C LYS A 171 4.67 -27.97 -2.00
N ASN A 172 5.97 -28.01 -2.22
CA ASN A 172 6.93 -27.16 -1.52
C ASN A 172 6.71 -25.68 -1.87
N GLU A 173 6.50 -25.36 -3.14
CA GLU A 173 6.18 -24.00 -3.60
C GLU A 173 4.89 -23.47 -2.96
N ILE A 174 3.82 -24.28 -2.94
CA ILE A 174 2.55 -23.93 -2.26
C ILE A 174 2.78 -23.63 -0.77
N ASN A 175 3.60 -24.42 -0.08
CA ASN A 175 3.90 -24.20 1.34
C ASN A 175 4.71 -22.91 1.57
N ASN A 176 5.67 -22.61 0.69
CA ASN A 176 6.43 -21.37 0.74
C ASN A 176 5.51 -20.16 0.53
N LEU A 177 4.67 -20.18 -0.50
CA LEU A 177 3.69 -19.12 -0.78
C LEU A 177 2.70 -18.92 0.36
N ARG A 178 2.24 -20.00 1.01
CA ARG A 178 1.39 -19.92 2.22
C ARG A 178 2.10 -19.21 3.37
N THR A 179 3.38 -19.51 3.58
CA THR A 179 4.19 -18.91 4.65
C THR A 179 4.41 -17.43 4.38
N GLU A 180 4.75 -17.06 3.15
CA GLU A 180 4.90 -15.66 2.73
C GLU A 180 3.60 -14.88 2.89
N ASN A 181 2.47 -15.44 2.47
CA ASN A 181 1.16 -14.81 2.61
C ASN A 181 0.78 -14.58 4.09
N LEU A 182 1.09 -15.53 4.97
CA LEU A 182 0.91 -15.36 6.42
C LEU A 182 1.78 -14.21 6.97
N SER A 183 3.03 -14.10 6.52
CA SER A 183 3.93 -13.01 6.90
C SER A 183 3.40 -11.64 6.46
N LEU A 184 3.00 -11.51 5.19
CA LEU A 184 2.42 -10.28 4.65
C LEU A 184 1.13 -9.88 5.39
N LYS A 185 0.27 -10.85 5.73
CA LYS A 185 -0.94 -10.59 6.52
C LYS A 185 -0.60 -10.04 7.91
N ASN A 186 0.45 -10.55 8.54
CA ASN A 186 0.92 -10.04 9.84
C ASN A 186 1.50 -8.62 9.73
N GLU A 187 2.22 -8.31 8.66
CA GLU A 187 2.71 -6.94 8.41
C GLU A 187 1.58 -5.95 8.19
N ILE A 188 0.57 -6.32 7.38
CA ILE A 188 -0.64 -5.51 7.18
C ILE A 188 -1.34 -5.22 8.51
N ASN A 189 -1.46 -6.24 9.38
CA ASN A 189 -2.06 -6.05 10.70
C ASN A 189 -1.25 -5.05 11.57
N LYS A 190 0.08 -5.14 11.57
CA LYS A 190 0.95 -4.18 12.28
C LYS A 190 0.78 -2.76 11.75
N ILE A 191 0.76 -2.60 10.43
CA ILE A 191 0.55 -1.30 9.78
C ILE A 191 -0.82 -0.71 10.16
N ASN A 192 -1.88 -1.52 10.14
CA ASN A 192 -3.22 -1.10 10.54
C ASN A 192 -3.27 -0.66 12.02
N SER A 193 -2.63 -1.41 12.92
CA SER A 193 -2.53 -1.02 14.33
C SER A 193 -1.80 0.32 14.50
N ASN A 194 -0.69 0.52 13.80
CA ASN A 194 0.05 1.78 13.83
C ASN A 194 -0.78 2.94 13.26
N TYR A 195 -1.51 2.71 12.17
CA TYR A 195 -2.40 3.70 11.58
C TYR A 195 -3.50 4.14 12.55
N LEU A 196 -4.14 3.20 13.26
CA LEU A 196 -5.15 3.51 14.27
C LEU A 196 -4.57 4.31 15.45
N ASN A 197 -3.35 3.98 15.89
CA ASN A 197 -2.66 4.74 16.93
C ASN A 197 -2.36 6.17 16.49
N LEU A 198 -1.85 6.36 15.27
CA LEU A 198 -1.60 7.68 14.70
C LEU A 198 -2.88 8.50 14.52
N GLN A 199 -4.00 7.86 14.14
CA GLN A 199 -5.30 8.54 14.10
C GLN A 199 -5.72 9.05 15.47
N LYS A 200 -5.54 8.24 16.52
CA LYS A 200 -5.85 8.62 17.90
C LYS A 200 -4.97 9.78 18.36
N GLU A 201 -3.66 9.69 18.14
CA GLU A 201 -2.71 10.76 18.47
C GLU A 201 -3.07 12.07 17.75
N ASN A 202 -3.44 12.02 16.47
CA ASN A 202 -3.88 13.20 15.72
C ASN A 202 -5.19 13.80 16.26
N PHE A 203 -6.10 12.96 16.74
CA PHE A 203 -7.32 13.41 17.41
C PHE A 203 -7.00 14.11 18.74
N ASP A 204 -6.11 13.53 19.55
CA ASP A 204 -5.67 14.11 20.83
C ASP A 204 -4.97 15.46 20.61
N ILE A 205 -4.06 15.56 19.63
CA ILE A 205 -3.40 16.82 19.25
C ILE A 205 -4.41 17.89 18.82
N LYS A 206 -5.47 17.52 18.09
CA LYS A 206 -6.52 18.48 17.70
C LYS A 206 -7.29 19.01 18.91
N ASN A 207 -7.57 18.15 19.90
CA ASN A 207 -8.24 18.56 21.12
C ASN A 207 -7.33 19.47 21.96
N ASP A 208 -6.07 19.12 22.13
CA ASP A 208 -5.09 19.95 22.84
C ASP A 208 -4.96 21.32 22.18
N LYS A 209 -4.86 21.36 20.85
CA LYS A 209 -4.85 22.60 20.08
C LYS A 209 -6.09 23.46 20.36
N ALA A 210 -7.28 22.87 20.37
CA ALA A 210 -8.52 23.59 20.67
C ALA A 210 -8.54 24.13 22.11
N THR A 211 -8.06 23.34 23.08
CA THR A 211 -7.91 23.76 24.47
C THR A 211 -6.97 24.96 24.60
N TYR A 212 -5.79 24.90 23.98
CA TYR A 212 -4.82 26.00 23.99
C TYR A 212 -5.38 27.29 23.36
N TYR A 213 -6.13 27.21 22.26
CA TYR A 213 -6.80 28.39 21.70
C TYR A 213 -7.82 28.99 22.66
N SER A 214 -8.64 28.15 23.29
CA SER A 214 -9.63 28.63 24.26
C SER A 214 -8.96 29.30 25.47
N GLU A 215 -7.85 28.75 25.95
CA GLU A 215 -7.08 29.34 27.04
C GLU A 215 -6.40 30.65 26.63
N GLY A 216 -5.85 30.72 25.42
CA GLY A 216 -5.32 31.96 24.84
C GLY A 216 -6.37 33.07 24.74
N GLU A 217 -7.60 32.76 24.34
CA GLU A 217 -8.71 33.73 24.32
C GLU A 217 -9.09 34.23 25.72
N LYS A 218 -9.07 33.35 26.73
CA LYS A 218 -9.33 33.74 28.12
C LYS A 218 -8.26 34.70 28.63
N LEU A 219 -6.99 34.37 28.42
CA LEU A 219 -5.86 35.22 28.81
C LEU A 219 -5.88 36.57 28.08
N LEU A 220 -6.27 36.61 26.81
CA LEU A 220 -6.42 37.86 26.07
C LEU A 220 -7.48 38.77 26.71
N LYS A 221 -8.66 38.23 27.03
CA LYS A 221 -9.73 38.97 27.72
C LYS A 221 -9.32 39.44 29.11
N GLU A 222 -8.59 38.60 29.86
CA GLU A 222 -8.04 38.97 31.16
C GLU A 222 -7.04 40.13 31.04
N ASN A 223 -6.16 40.09 30.03
CA ASN A 223 -5.21 41.17 29.78
C ASN A 223 -5.92 42.47 29.37
N GLU A 224 -6.93 42.42 28.52
CA GLU A 224 -7.77 43.59 28.17
C GLU A 224 -8.47 44.18 29.41
N HIS A 225 -8.98 43.31 30.30
CA HIS A 225 -9.55 43.74 31.57
C HIS A 225 -8.51 44.44 32.46
N LEU A 226 -7.32 43.84 32.62
CA LEU A 226 -6.23 44.42 33.41
C LEU A 226 -5.75 45.76 32.85
N GLN A 227 -5.64 45.90 31.53
CA GLN A 227 -5.31 47.18 30.89
C GLN A 227 -6.36 48.26 31.18
N THR A 228 -7.64 47.88 31.17
CA THR A 228 -8.75 48.78 31.50
C THR A 228 -8.66 49.23 32.96
N GLN A 229 -8.43 48.29 33.89
CA GLN A 229 -8.24 48.59 35.31
C GLN A 229 -7.03 49.51 35.54
N TYR A 230 -5.90 49.23 34.88
CA TYR A 230 -4.71 50.08 34.97
C TYR A 230 -5.00 51.51 34.51
N LYS A 231 -5.74 51.69 33.42
CA LYS A 231 -6.12 53.01 32.93
C LYS A 231 -6.99 53.78 33.93
N ILE A 232 -7.98 53.11 34.52
CA ILE A 232 -8.84 53.71 35.57
C ILE A 232 -7.97 54.22 36.73
N ILE A 233 -7.09 53.36 37.27
CA ILE A 233 -6.20 53.71 38.36
C ILE A 233 -5.27 54.88 37.97
N TYR A 234 -4.76 54.88 36.74
CA TYR A 234 -3.91 55.94 36.23
C TYR A 234 -4.63 57.30 36.18
N ASP A 235 -5.87 57.31 35.70
CA ASP A 235 -6.71 58.51 35.63
C ASP A 235 -7.11 59.00 37.05
N GLU A 236 -7.46 58.08 37.95
CA GLU A 236 -7.72 58.38 39.37
C GLU A 236 -6.50 59.01 40.06
N ARG A 237 -5.29 58.48 39.81
CA ARG A 237 -4.05 59.07 40.32
C ARG A 237 -3.87 60.50 39.80
N GLY A 238 -4.17 60.75 38.53
CA GLY A 238 -4.13 62.09 37.94
C GLY A 238 -5.10 63.06 38.63
N ASN A 239 -6.34 62.62 38.85
CA ASN A 239 -7.35 63.40 39.55
C ASN A 239 -6.95 63.73 40.99
N LEU A 240 -6.42 62.75 41.74
CA LEU A 240 -5.93 62.97 43.10
C LEU A 240 -4.74 63.95 43.15
N LEU A 241 -3.82 63.89 42.18
CA LEU A 241 -2.71 64.85 42.07
C LEU A 241 -3.21 66.28 41.81
N ASN A 242 -4.23 66.43 40.95
CA ASN A 242 -4.86 67.72 40.68
C ASN A 242 -5.56 68.25 41.94
N MET A 243 -6.40 67.45 42.60
CA MET A 243 -7.04 67.84 43.87
C MET A 243 -6.02 68.23 44.93
N ASN A 244 -4.92 67.47 45.07
CA ASN A 244 -3.86 67.81 46.03
C ASN A 244 -3.19 69.15 45.69
N SER A 245 -3.00 69.45 44.39
CA SER A 245 -2.47 70.73 43.93
C SER A 245 -3.43 71.89 44.24
N GLU A 246 -4.74 71.68 44.04
CA GLU A 246 -5.78 72.65 44.41
C GLU A 246 -5.80 72.91 45.93
N TYR A 247 -5.73 71.85 46.75
CA TYR A 247 -5.66 71.99 48.20
C TYR A 247 -4.41 72.75 48.65
N LYS A 248 -3.23 72.48 48.05
CA LYS A 248 -2.00 73.23 48.32
C LYS A 248 -2.16 74.72 47.98
N ASN A 249 -2.75 75.04 46.84
CA ASN A 249 -3.00 76.43 46.45
C ASN A 249 -3.97 77.12 47.40
N LYS A 250 -5.04 76.42 47.81
CA LYS A 250 -6.01 76.95 48.77
C LYS A 250 -5.38 77.17 50.15
N LEU A 251 -4.54 76.24 50.60
CA LEU A 251 -3.76 76.39 51.83
C LEU A 251 -2.85 77.62 51.77
N ALA A 252 -2.07 77.78 50.70
CA ALA A 252 -1.21 78.95 50.52
C ALA A 252 -1.99 80.28 50.48
N SER A 253 -3.19 80.28 49.88
CA SER A 253 -4.09 81.44 49.88
C SER A 253 -4.56 81.80 51.29
N LEU A 254 -5.02 80.79 52.06
CA LEU A 254 -5.45 80.97 53.45
C LEU A 254 -4.29 81.42 54.35
N GLU A 255 -3.10 80.85 54.20
CA GLU A 255 -1.90 81.28 54.93
C GLU A 255 -1.57 82.76 54.65
N ASN A 256 -1.71 83.21 53.39
CA ASN A 256 -1.51 84.61 53.04
C ASN A 256 -2.59 85.52 53.63
N GLU A 257 -3.85 85.05 53.68
CA GLU A 257 -4.94 85.76 54.33
C GLU A 257 -4.72 85.88 55.85
N CYS A 258 -4.31 84.80 56.53
CA CYS A 258 -3.89 84.82 57.93
C CYS A 258 -2.76 85.84 58.16
N ARG A 259 -1.71 85.86 57.32
CA ARG A 259 -0.63 86.86 57.43
C ARG A 259 -1.12 88.30 57.27
N LYS A 260 -2.11 88.54 56.40
CA LYS A 260 -2.73 89.87 56.26
C LYS A 260 -3.51 90.24 57.52
N LEU A 261 -4.29 89.30 58.05
CA LEU A 261 -5.02 89.51 59.30
C LEU A 261 -4.07 89.76 60.47
N GLU A 262 -2.98 89.02 60.60
CA GLU A 262 -1.93 89.24 61.60
C GLU A 262 -1.33 90.66 61.48
N LYS A 263 -1.03 91.11 60.27
CA LYS A 263 -0.56 92.50 60.03
C LYS A 263 -1.61 93.54 60.41
N ASN A 264 -2.88 93.30 60.08
CA ASN A 264 -3.97 94.20 60.46
C ASN A 264 -4.15 94.25 61.97
N VAL A 265 -4.09 93.11 62.67
CA VAL A 265 -4.12 93.03 64.13
C VAL A 265 -2.93 93.78 64.74
N ALA A 266 -1.72 93.61 64.20
CA ALA A 266 -0.55 94.36 64.65
C ALA A 266 -0.71 95.87 64.44
N ALA A 267 -1.25 96.30 63.30
CA ALA A 267 -1.53 97.71 63.02
C ALA A 267 -2.59 98.27 63.99
N LEU A 268 -3.69 97.56 64.21
CA LEU A 268 -4.73 97.94 65.18
C LEU A 268 -4.17 98.01 66.61
N ASN A 269 -3.28 97.09 66.98
CA ASN A 269 -2.62 97.12 68.29
C ASN A 269 -1.70 98.36 68.44
N ASN A 270 -0.97 98.74 67.39
CA ASN A 270 -0.17 99.97 67.40
C ASN A 270 -1.06 101.22 67.47
N GLU A 271 -2.17 101.26 66.72
CA GLU A 271 -3.15 102.34 66.82
C GLU A 271 -3.74 102.43 68.23
N LEU A 272 -4.10 101.28 68.83
CA LEU A 272 -4.58 101.21 70.20
C LEU A 272 -3.53 101.73 71.19
N GLU A 273 -2.26 101.42 70.99
CA GLU A 273 -1.18 101.93 71.85
C GLU A 273 -1.01 103.45 71.69
N ASN A 274 -1.03 103.97 70.46
CA ASN A 274 -1.06 105.42 70.21
C ASN A 274 -2.28 106.08 70.87
N TYR A 275 -3.45 105.42 70.86
CA TYR A 275 -4.63 105.89 71.58
C TYR A 275 -4.43 105.92 73.10
N LYS A 276 -3.76 104.92 73.68
CA LYS A 276 -3.40 104.94 75.11
C LYS A 276 -2.41 106.05 75.44
N GLU A 277 -1.40 106.29 74.60
CA GLU A 277 -0.44 107.38 74.77
C GLU A 277 -1.12 108.74 74.69
N THR A 278 -2.00 108.94 73.71
CA THR A 278 -2.81 110.16 73.62
C THR A 278 -3.78 110.31 74.79
N GLU A 279 -4.37 109.22 75.28
CA GLU A 279 -5.19 109.24 76.50
C GLU A 279 -4.37 109.65 77.73
N LEU A 280 -3.14 109.12 77.89
CA LEU A 280 -2.22 109.53 78.94
C LEU A 280 -1.86 111.01 78.85
N TYR A 281 -1.54 111.49 77.65
CA TYR A 281 -1.28 112.91 77.40
C TYR A 281 -2.48 113.80 77.74
N ILE A 282 -3.70 113.39 77.37
CA ILE A 282 -4.93 114.12 77.75
C ILE A 282 -5.12 114.13 79.27
N LYS A 283 -4.91 112.99 79.95
CA LYS A 283 -4.96 112.92 81.42
C LYS A 283 -3.94 113.85 82.07
N GLU A 284 -2.75 113.97 81.49
CA GLU A 284 -1.70 114.88 81.97
C GLU A 284 -2.06 116.35 81.73
N LEU A 285 -2.58 116.69 80.55
CA LEU A 285 -3.16 118.00 80.27
C LEU A 285 -4.28 118.35 81.25
N GLN A 286 -5.18 117.41 81.54
CA GLN A 286 -6.24 117.60 82.55
C GLN A 286 -5.66 117.85 83.94
N ARG A 287 -4.62 117.11 84.36
CA ARG A 287 -3.92 117.37 85.64
C ARG A 287 -3.31 118.77 85.67
N ASN A 288 -2.65 119.18 84.59
CA ASN A 288 -2.05 120.50 84.47
C ASN A 288 -3.11 121.61 84.50
N PHE A 289 -4.19 121.46 83.73
CA PHE A 289 -5.33 122.37 83.75
C PHE A 289 -5.96 122.46 85.15
N ASN A 290 -6.16 121.33 85.83
CA ASN A 290 -6.66 121.30 87.20
C ASN A 290 -5.70 121.99 88.18
N LYS A 291 -4.38 121.78 88.03
CA LYS A 291 -3.35 122.46 88.82
C LYS A 291 -3.37 123.97 88.59
N GLU A 292 -3.51 124.39 87.35
CA GLU A 292 -3.58 125.80 86.98
C GLU A 292 -4.88 126.46 87.44
N THR A 293 -5.99 125.73 87.43
CA THR A 293 -7.27 126.16 88.02
C THR A 293 -7.14 126.35 89.53
N ARG A 294 -6.47 125.42 90.23
CA ARG A 294 -6.14 125.57 91.65
C ARG A 294 -5.23 126.77 91.90
N ASN A 295 -4.21 126.99 91.06
CA ASN A 295 -3.35 128.16 91.17
C ASN A 295 -4.14 129.46 90.98
N LYS A 296 -5.06 129.51 90.02
CA LYS A 296 -5.96 130.65 89.84
C LYS A 296 -6.90 130.87 91.03
N GLN A 297 -7.43 129.80 91.62
CA GLN A 297 -8.22 129.89 92.86
C GLN A 297 -7.39 130.41 94.03
N ASN A 298 -6.15 129.92 94.19
CA ASN A 298 -5.24 130.42 95.22
C ASN A 298 -4.89 131.90 95.01
N LEU A 299 -4.63 132.32 93.77
CA LEU A 299 -4.42 133.72 93.42
C LEU A 299 -5.69 134.57 93.64
N ALA A 300 -6.89 134.00 93.45
CA ALA A 300 -8.14 134.69 93.76
C ALA A 300 -8.30 134.91 95.27
N ILE A 301 -7.98 133.90 96.10
CA ILE A 301 -7.96 134.02 97.56
C ILE A 301 -6.90 135.04 98.01
N GLU A 302 -5.72 135.05 97.38
CA GLU A 302 -4.66 136.01 97.67
C GLU A 302 -5.06 137.45 97.27
N ASN A 303 -5.73 137.62 96.12
CA ASN A 303 -6.32 138.89 95.74
C ASN A 303 -7.44 139.33 96.69
N GLU A 304 -8.21 138.40 97.25
CA GLU A 304 -9.25 138.69 98.23
C GLU A 304 -8.63 139.17 99.56
N LYS A 305 -7.51 138.58 99.99
CA LYS A 305 -6.68 139.11 101.11
C LYS A 305 -6.10 140.48 100.81
N ILE A 306 -5.54 140.68 99.60
CA ILE A 306 -5.03 142.00 99.18
C ILE A 306 -6.17 143.03 99.18
N LYS A 307 -7.39 142.63 98.82
CA LYS A 307 -8.59 143.49 98.84
C LYS A 307 -9.00 143.84 100.28
N GLU A 308 -8.95 142.90 101.22
CA GLU A 308 -9.16 143.17 102.65
C GLU A 308 -8.08 144.11 103.22
N ASP A 309 -6.81 143.91 102.86
CA ASP A 309 -5.71 144.79 103.24
C ASP A 309 -5.86 146.20 102.65
N LEU A 310 -6.36 146.30 101.42
CA LEU A 310 -6.74 147.56 100.76
C LEU A 310 -7.92 148.24 101.47
N GLU A 311 -8.90 147.48 101.94
CA GLU A 311 -10.05 148.00 102.67
C GLU A 311 -9.65 148.51 104.08
N MET A 312 -8.70 147.84 104.72
CA MET A 312 -8.05 148.31 105.95
C MET A 312 -7.22 149.58 105.73
N ALA A 313 -6.48 149.65 104.62
CA ALA A 313 -5.74 150.85 104.22
C ALA A 313 -6.68 152.02 103.88
N ASN A 314 -7.82 151.76 103.25
CA ASN A 314 -8.82 152.78 102.93
C ASN A 314 -9.53 153.33 104.17
N LYS A 315 -9.84 152.49 105.17
CA LYS A 315 -10.29 152.97 106.50
C LYS A 315 -9.25 153.84 107.20
N LYS A 316 -7.96 153.54 107.03
CA LYS A 316 -6.86 154.35 107.57
C LYS A 316 -6.69 155.68 106.82
N ILE A 317 -6.94 155.70 105.51
CA ILE A 317 -6.98 156.91 104.68
C ILE A 317 -8.20 157.77 105.00
N GLU A 318 -9.34 157.18 105.34
CA GLU A 318 -10.55 157.92 105.74
C GLU A 318 -10.37 158.65 107.07
N ILE A 319 -9.70 158.01 108.05
CA ILE A 319 -9.28 158.63 109.31
C ILE A 319 -8.32 159.81 109.06
N LEU A 320 -7.31 159.61 108.22
CA LEU A 320 -6.33 160.65 107.87
C LEU A 320 -6.93 161.79 107.01
N ASN A 321 -7.96 161.53 106.21
CA ASN A 321 -8.65 162.56 105.42
C ASN A 321 -9.62 163.40 106.26
N ASN A 322 -10.16 162.86 107.35
CA ASN A 322 -10.94 163.62 108.32
C ASN A 322 -10.05 164.53 109.19
N GLU A 323 -8.82 164.10 109.50
CA GLU A 323 -7.80 164.95 110.13
C GLU A 323 -7.26 166.03 109.18
N LYS A 324 -7.16 165.73 107.88
CA LYS A 324 -6.75 166.69 106.84
C LYS A 324 -7.80 167.78 106.55
N ARG A 325 -9.09 167.52 106.78
CA ARG A 325 -10.19 168.51 106.66
C ARG A 325 -10.16 169.59 107.76
N ALA A 326 -9.58 169.31 108.92
CA ALA A 326 -9.43 170.27 110.02
C ALA A 326 -8.24 171.24 109.87
N MET A 327 -7.31 170.98 108.95
CA MET A 327 -6.00 171.67 108.89
C MET A 327 -5.70 172.41 107.59
N ARG A 328 -6.68 172.61 106.68
CA ARG A 328 -6.47 173.40 105.44
C ARG A 328 -7.50 174.51 105.22
N TYR A 329 -7.70 175.31 106.27
CA TYR A 329 -8.24 176.68 106.22
C TYR A 329 -7.14 177.75 106.13
N LYS A 330 -5.88 177.41 105.81
CA LYS A 330 -4.77 178.36 105.61
C LYS A 330 -3.81 177.92 104.48
N LEU A 331 -3.73 178.76 103.43
CA LEU A 331 -2.78 178.85 102.29
C LEU A 331 -2.79 177.71 101.23
N LYS A 332 -3.13 177.88 99.93
CA LYS A 332 -2.77 178.75 98.77
C LYS A 332 -1.43 178.44 98.03
N GLN A 333 -1.60 178.14 96.72
CA GLN A 333 -0.75 178.37 95.50
C GLN A 333 0.06 177.24 94.79
N ASP A 334 -0.15 177.25 93.45
CA ASP A 334 0.64 176.90 92.23
C ASP A 334 0.88 175.48 91.65
N ASP A 335 0.31 175.28 90.43
CA ASP A 335 0.79 174.83 89.09
C ASP A 335 1.82 173.68 88.82
N GLY A 336 1.53 172.87 87.77
CA GLY A 336 2.51 172.55 86.68
C GLY A 336 2.99 171.09 86.37
N TYR A 337 2.40 170.43 85.33
CA TYR A 337 2.98 169.98 84.02
C TYR A 337 4.12 168.89 83.77
N ILE A 338 3.83 167.97 82.79
CA ILE A 338 4.59 167.27 81.66
C ILE A 338 5.45 165.95 81.73
N PHE A 339 5.28 165.12 80.65
CA PHE A 339 6.21 164.34 79.74
C PHE A 339 6.17 162.79 79.85
N LYS A 340 5.92 161.90 78.83
CA LYS A 340 6.13 161.71 77.36
C LYS A 340 7.49 161.07 76.93
N HIS A 341 7.54 159.74 76.78
CA HIS A 341 8.40 158.91 75.88
C HIS A 341 8.13 157.41 76.19
N ALA A 342 8.09 156.41 75.31
CA ALA A 342 8.54 156.27 73.94
C ALA A 342 7.83 155.08 73.26
N ILE A 343 7.43 155.30 72.00
CA ILE A 343 7.19 154.32 70.95
C ILE A 343 8.46 154.34 70.12
N THR A 344 9.28 153.27 70.12
CA THR A 344 10.26 152.94 69.06
C THR A 344 10.79 151.50 69.27
N GLU A 345 10.44 150.58 68.36
CA GLU A 345 11.08 149.28 68.03
C GLU A 345 10.08 148.41 67.21
N LEU A 346 9.48 149.00 66.18
CA LEU A 346 9.55 148.52 64.80
C LEU A 346 10.89 147.82 64.43
N ASN A 347 10.73 146.68 63.75
CA ASN A 347 11.55 146.17 62.64
C ASN A 347 12.88 145.45 62.91
N LYS A 348 12.80 144.12 62.97
CA LYS A 348 13.80 143.26 62.31
C LYS A 348 13.22 141.92 61.82
N CYS A 349 13.15 141.81 60.49
CA CYS A 349 13.27 140.60 59.65
C CYS A 349 12.05 139.67 59.58
N TYR A 350 11.21 139.64 58.54
CA TYR A 350 11.48 139.61 57.09
C TYR A 350 12.47 138.52 56.65
N SER A 351 11.96 137.61 55.79
CA SER A 351 12.64 136.60 54.96
C SER A 351 13.05 135.25 55.57
N VAL A 352 12.08 134.36 55.80
CA VAL A 352 12.30 132.92 55.60
C VAL A 352 11.02 132.32 55.01
N VAL A 353 11.07 132.16 53.67
CA VAL A 353 10.61 130.94 52.98
C VAL A 353 9.08 130.77 52.86
N ASN A 354 8.41 131.27 51.81
CA ASN A 354 8.68 131.04 50.39
C ASN A 354 8.76 129.56 49.94
N GLU A 355 8.35 128.58 50.77
CA GLU A 355 8.32 127.15 50.37
C GLU A 355 6.94 126.60 49.98
N ILE A 356 5.84 127.25 50.33
CA ILE A 356 4.53 126.59 50.16
C ILE A 356 3.90 126.85 48.78
N ASN A 357 4.43 127.82 48.02
CA ASN A 357 3.87 128.17 46.71
C ASN A 357 4.39 127.32 45.52
N GLU A 358 5.28 126.34 45.74
CA GLU A 358 5.79 125.40 44.71
C GLU A 358 5.04 124.05 44.68
N LYS A 359 3.96 123.87 45.46
CA LYS A 359 3.23 122.57 45.51
C LYS A 359 2.06 122.42 44.54
N VAL A 360 1.88 123.30 43.55
CA VAL A 360 0.75 123.23 42.60
C VAL A 360 1.15 122.84 41.17
N LYS A 361 2.41 122.43 40.90
CA LYS A 361 2.90 122.21 39.52
C LYS A 361 3.24 120.78 39.05
N LYS A 362 2.67 119.71 39.61
CA LYS A 362 2.84 118.34 39.03
C LYS A 362 1.58 117.46 39.11
N LEU A 363 0.83 117.41 38.00
CA LEU A 363 0.03 116.26 37.60
C LEU A 363 0.97 115.19 37.01
N GLN A 364 0.96 113.97 37.55
CA GLN A 364 1.57 112.79 36.93
C GLN A 364 0.57 111.63 36.86
N TYR A 365 0.69 110.85 35.79
CA TYR A 365 -0.14 109.71 35.38
C TYR A 365 -0.41 108.67 36.49
N SER A 366 -1.59 108.06 36.46
CA SER A 366 -2.01 107.04 37.43
C SER A 366 -1.20 105.74 37.30
N LYS A 367 -1.11 105.03 38.42
CA LYS A 367 -0.33 103.80 38.63
C LYS A 367 -0.85 102.62 37.76
N GLU A 368 -2.09 102.67 37.31
CA GLU A 368 -2.68 101.63 36.44
C GLU A 368 -2.11 101.68 35.01
N THR A 369 -1.84 102.87 34.48
CA THR A 369 -1.29 103.04 33.12
C THR A 369 0.15 102.54 33.00
N LEU A 370 0.90 102.49 34.11
CA LEU A 370 2.25 101.91 34.18
C LEU A 370 2.24 100.38 34.29
N GLY A 371 1.19 99.79 34.88
CA GLY A 371 1.05 98.33 35.04
C GLY A 371 0.74 97.61 33.72
N PHE A 372 -0.13 98.19 32.89
CA PHE A 372 -0.52 97.60 31.59
C PHE A 372 0.64 97.61 30.57
N LEU A 373 1.52 98.61 30.61
CA LEU A 373 2.68 98.69 29.72
C LEU A 373 3.80 97.71 30.09
N GLN A 374 3.90 97.32 31.36
CA GLN A 374 4.88 96.33 31.83
C GLN A 374 4.48 94.88 31.49
N SER A 375 3.19 94.54 31.44
CA SER A 375 2.73 93.20 31.04
C SER A 375 2.99 92.85 29.57
N LEU A 376 3.26 93.84 28.72
CA LEU A 376 3.59 93.67 27.29
C LEU A 376 5.10 93.77 26.99
N ASN A 377 5.95 93.89 28.02
CA ASN A 377 7.42 93.95 27.95
C ASN A 377 8.00 95.10 27.08
N ILE A 378 7.37 96.29 27.08
CA ILE A 378 7.82 97.48 26.35
C ILE A 378 8.47 98.47 27.34
N LYS A 379 9.77 98.73 27.20
CA LYS A 379 10.58 99.45 28.22
C LYS A 379 10.74 100.97 28.02
N SER A 380 10.05 101.61 27.07
CA SER A 380 10.29 103.01 26.70
C SER A 380 9.03 103.88 26.77
N LYS A 381 9.18 105.14 27.22
CA LYS A 381 8.11 106.16 27.33
C LYS A 381 7.88 106.97 26.04
N ASN A 382 8.40 106.53 24.89
CA ASN A 382 8.23 107.23 23.61
C ASN A 382 7.14 106.57 22.75
N ILE A 383 6.11 107.34 22.39
CA ILE A 383 4.88 106.87 21.73
C ILE A 383 5.13 106.27 20.34
N ASN A 384 6.15 106.73 19.61
CA ASN A 384 6.51 106.18 18.30
C ASN A 384 7.14 104.79 18.40
N PHE A 385 7.75 104.45 19.54
CA PHE A 385 8.34 103.13 19.78
C PHE A 385 7.28 102.09 20.18
N ILE A 386 6.22 102.55 20.85
CA ILE A 386 5.05 101.73 21.24
C ILE A 386 4.29 101.29 19.98
N VAL A 387 4.04 102.21 19.04
CA VAL A 387 3.32 101.91 17.79
C VAL A 387 4.08 100.92 16.89
N ASN A 388 5.41 101.04 16.79
CA ASN A 388 6.22 100.08 16.01
C ASN A 388 6.27 98.69 16.65
N SER A 389 6.27 98.60 17.98
CA SER A 389 6.26 97.31 18.70
C SER A 389 4.95 96.54 18.49
N PHE A 390 3.81 97.25 18.47
CA PHE A 390 2.52 96.66 18.11
C PHE A 390 2.48 96.17 16.66
N LYS A 391 3.14 96.88 15.73
CA LYS A 391 3.24 96.48 14.32
C LYS A 391 4.02 95.17 14.14
N THR A 392 5.08 94.95 14.94
CA THR A 392 5.89 93.70 14.92
C THR A 392 5.15 92.50 15.52
N ILE A 393 4.37 92.71 16.60
CA ILE A 393 3.58 91.65 17.22
C ILE A 393 2.43 91.21 16.31
N TYR A 394 1.78 92.16 15.64
CA TYR A 394 0.74 91.87 14.65
C TYR A 394 1.28 91.10 13.43
N GLY A 395 2.49 91.42 12.96
CA GLY A 395 3.16 90.66 11.89
C GLY A 395 3.38 89.18 12.25
N LYS A 396 3.88 88.89 13.46
CA LYS A 396 4.12 87.51 13.92
C LYS A 396 2.84 86.68 14.08
N MET A 397 1.72 87.31 14.45
CA MET A 397 0.42 86.62 14.51
C MET A 397 -0.14 86.32 13.11
N LYS A 398 0.08 87.22 12.14
CA LYS A 398 -0.34 87.02 10.74
C LYS A 398 0.39 85.85 10.08
N ASP A 399 1.70 85.71 10.28
CA ASP A 399 2.51 84.63 9.71
C ASP A 399 2.12 83.24 10.27
N ARG A 400 1.73 83.19 11.55
CA ARG A 400 1.31 81.94 12.22
C ARG A 400 -0.04 81.43 11.72
N ILE A 401 -0.95 82.33 11.33
CA ILE A 401 -2.24 81.98 10.71
C ILE A 401 -2.05 81.48 9.26
N GLU A 402 -1.03 81.96 8.55
CA GLU A 402 -0.65 81.54 7.20
C GLU A 402 -0.08 80.11 7.16
N VAL A 403 0.73 79.73 8.16
CA VAL A 403 1.26 78.37 8.32
C VAL A 403 0.13 77.36 8.58
N LEU A 404 -0.82 77.70 9.45
CA LEU A 404 -1.98 76.83 9.74
C LEU A 404 -2.91 76.64 8.52
N ARG A 405 -3.02 77.65 7.64
CA ARG A 405 -3.75 77.50 6.36
C ARG A 405 -3.04 76.58 5.37
N ARG A 406 -1.70 76.57 5.34
CA ARG A 406 -0.92 75.63 4.52
C ARG A 406 -1.02 74.20 5.02
N GLU A 407 -0.93 73.98 6.33
CA GLU A 407 -1.06 72.65 6.94
C GLU A 407 -2.47 72.06 6.74
N ALA A 408 -3.52 72.88 6.81
CA ALA A 408 -4.89 72.45 6.48
C ALA A 408 -5.08 72.10 4.99
N HIS A 409 -4.32 72.73 4.09
CA HIS A 409 -4.33 72.43 2.66
C HIS A 409 -3.57 71.11 2.34
N ASP A 410 -2.51 70.80 3.07
CA ASP A 410 -1.74 69.55 2.89
C ASP A 410 -2.46 68.31 3.43
N LEU A 411 -3.26 68.44 4.48
CA LEU A 411 -4.13 67.36 4.98
C LEU A 411 -5.22 66.97 3.97
N ASN A 412 -5.72 67.92 3.17
CA ASN A 412 -6.68 67.65 2.09
C ASN A 412 -6.06 66.95 0.87
N LYS A 413 -4.73 66.86 0.78
CA LYS A 413 -3.99 66.22 -0.32
C LYS A 413 -3.84 64.70 -0.13
N PHE A 414 -3.92 64.21 1.11
CA PHE A 414 -3.87 62.77 1.42
C PHE A 414 -5.12 61.99 0.96
N GLY A 415 -6.28 62.65 0.83
CA GLY A 415 -7.53 62.05 0.36
C GLY A 415 -7.64 61.84 -1.16
N LYS A 416 -6.63 62.25 -1.96
CA LYS A 416 -6.64 62.18 -3.43
C LYS A 416 -5.46 61.41 -4.03
N ASN A 417 -4.89 60.45 -3.29
CA ASN A 417 -3.85 59.59 -3.85
C ASN A 417 -4.49 58.49 -4.72
N GLU A 418 -4.59 58.77 -6.02
CA GLU A 418 -5.23 57.93 -7.04
C GLU A 418 -4.66 56.49 -7.06
N LYS A 419 -3.38 56.32 -6.71
CA LYS A 419 -2.73 55.00 -6.55
C LYS A 419 -3.30 54.22 -5.36
N LEU A 420 -3.55 54.88 -4.23
CA LEU A 420 -4.12 54.23 -3.05
C LEU A 420 -5.58 53.81 -3.29
N LEU A 421 -6.35 54.67 -3.96
CA LEU A 421 -7.71 54.32 -4.41
C LEU A 421 -7.72 53.15 -5.40
N LYS A 422 -6.73 53.06 -6.29
CA LYS A 422 -6.59 51.93 -7.22
C LYS A 422 -6.27 50.63 -6.48
N VAL A 423 -5.32 50.65 -5.54
CA VAL A 423 -4.98 49.49 -4.71
C VAL A 423 -6.16 49.03 -3.87
N ILE A 424 -6.94 49.95 -3.29
CA ILE A 424 -8.15 49.60 -2.53
C ILE A 424 -9.21 48.98 -3.44
N LYS A 425 -9.38 49.47 -4.67
CA LYS A 425 -10.30 48.86 -5.65
C LYS A 425 -9.85 47.48 -6.10
N GLU A 426 -8.56 47.30 -6.38
CA GLU A 426 -7.98 46.00 -6.76
C GLU A 426 -8.13 44.98 -5.61
N PHE A 427 -7.82 45.38 -4.37
CA PHE A 427 -8.01 44.54 -3.20
C PHE A 427 -9.48 44.18 -2.96
N THR A 428 -10.40 45.13 -3.16
CA THR A 428 -11.84 44.88 -3.00
C THR A 428 -12.35 43.89 -4.05
N GLU A 429 -11.82 43.96 -5.28
CA GLU A 429 -12.20 43.06 -6.37
C GLU A 429 -11.60 41.65 -6.19
N GLU A 430 -10.34 41.55 -5.74
CA GLU A 430 -9.74 40.25 -5.36
C GLU A 430 -10.51 39.60 -4.21
N PHE A 431 -10.90 40.37 -3.19
CA PHE A 431 -11.71 39.86 -2.09
C PHE A 431 -13.09 39.37 -2.56
N ARG A 432 -13.69 40.05 -3.54
CA ARG A 432 -14.96 39.64 -4.15
C ARG A 432 -14.80 38.31 -4.91
N ASN A 433 -13.72 38.16 -5.67
CA ASN A 433 -13.44 36.94 -6.42
C ASN A 433 -13.15 35.75 -5.49
N ALA A 434 -12.34 35.96 -4.45
CA ALA A 434 -12.08 34.93 -3.43
C ALA A 434 -13.37 34.47 -2.74
N LYS A 435 -14.33 35.38 -2.51
CA LYS A 435 -15.65 35.03 -1.96
C LYS A 435 -16.48 34.17 -2.92
N LEU A 436 -16.45 34.45 -4.23
CA LEU A 436 -17.15 33.66 -5.24
C LEU A 436 -16.56 32.24 -5.39
N ASP A 437 -15.24 32.11 -5.32
CA ASP A 437 -14.54 30.82 -5.35
C ASP A 437 -14.86 29.98 -4.12
N LEU A 438 -14.94 30.62 -2.95
CA LEU A 438 -15.34 29.97 -1.71
C LEU A 438 -16.79 29.43 -1.79
N ASP A 439 -17.71 30.22 -2.31
CA ASP A 439 -19.11 29.81 -2.51
C ASP A 439 -19.24 28.67 -3.53
N SER A 440 -18.43 28.69 -4.59
CA SER A 440 -18.39 27.62 -5.61
C SER A 440 -17.85 26.32 -5.03
N THR A 441 -16.78 26.41 -4.23
CA THR A 441 -16.19 25.27 -3.52
C THR A 441 -17.18 24.66 -2.52
N LYS A 442 -17.91 25.51 -1.80
CA LYS A 442 -18.97 25.07 -0.87
C LYS A 442 -20.05 24.27 -1.59
N LYS A 443 -20.58 24.77 -2.72
CA LYS A 443 -21.58 24.06 -3.54
C LYS A 443 -21.07 22.71 -4.04
N TYR A 444 -19.81 22.65 -4.49
CA TYR A 444 -19.19 21.39 -4.92
C TYR A 444 -19.13 20.35 -3.79
N LEU A 445 -18.71 20.78 -2.59
CA LEU A 445 -18.64 19.91 -1.42
C LEU A 445 -20.02 19.41 -0.99
N GLU A 446 -21.05 20.26 -1.04
CA GLU A 446 -22.44 19.86 -0.78
C GLU A 446 -22.91 18.79 -1.76
N GLN A 447 -22.63 18.96 -3.05
CA GLN A 447 -22.97 17.97 -4.09
C GLN A 447 -22.24 16.64 -3.86
N LYS A 448 -20.93 16.66 -3.55
CA LYS A 448 -20.17 15.45 -3.25
C LYS A 448 -20.68 14.73 -2.00
N ASN A 449 -21.15 15.47 -1.00
CA ASN A 449 -21.73 14.88 0.19
C ASN A 449 -23.06 14.14 -0.12
N ILE A 450 -23.87 14.65 -1.06
CA ILE A 450 -25.07 13.96 -1.55
C ILE A 450 -24.69 12.66 -2.27
N GLU A 451 -23.74 12.71 -3.20
CA GLU A 451 -23.25 11.51 -3.92
C GLU A 451 -22.73 10.44 -2.95
N ILE A 452 -21.97 10.83 -1.92
CA ILE A 452 -21.46 9.90 -0.90
C ILE A 452 -22.61 9.25 -0.12
N LYS A 453 -23.65 9.99 0.23
CA LYS A 453 -24.83 9.42 0.91
C LYS A 453 -25.56 8.41 0.03
N GLU A 454 -25.64 8.66 -1.27
CA GLU A 454 -26.27 7.77 -2.23
C GLU A 454 -25.47 6.48 -2.44
N MET A 455 -24.15 6.58 -2.61
CA MET A 455 -23.26 5.42 -2.67
C MET A 455 -23.33 4.56 -1.40
N LYS A 456 -23.43 5.18 -0.22
CA LYS A 456 -23.62 4.45 1.05
C LYS A 456 -24.95 3.68 1.08
N LYS A 457 -26.03 4.24 0.55
CA LYS A 457 -27.33 3.54 0.44
C LYS A 457 -27.23 2.36 -0.53
N GLN A 458 -26.60 2.53 -1.68
CA GLN A 458 -26.39 1.46 -2.66
C GLN A 458 -25.55 0.31 -2.08
N LYS A 459 -24.45 0.63 -1.41
CA LYS A 459 -23.61 -0.36 -0.71
C LYS A 459 -24.43 -1.18 0.29
N LEU A 460 -25.23 -0.54 1.13
CA LEU A 460 -26.06 -1.23 2.11
C LEU A 460 -27.11 -2.15 1.46
N SER A 461 -27.67 -1.74 0.32
CA SER A 461 -28.59 -2.56 -0.48
C SER A 461 -27.91 -3.81 -1.02
N LEU A 462 -26.70 -3.67 -1.56
CA LEU A 462 -25.90 -4.78 -2.07
C LEU A 462 -25.48 -5.75 -0.96
N GLU A 463 -25.07 -5.24 0.20
CA GLU A 463 -24.75 -6.07 1.37
C GLU A 463 -25.96 -6.89 1.83
N LYS A 464 -27.17 -6.31 1.82
CA LYS A 464 -28.41 -7.05 2.10
C LYS A 464 -28.67 -8.15 1.06
N MET A 465 -28.51 -7.86 -0.23
CA MET A 465 -28.68 -8.86 -1.29
C MET A 465 -27.66 -10.00 -1.16
N TYR A 466 -26.40 -9.67 -0.91
CA TYR A 466 -25.34 -10.64 -0.70
C TYR A 466 -25.63 -11.56 0.49
N ASN A 467 -26.01 -10.99 1.63
CA ASN A 467 -26.35 -11.77 2.82
C ASN A 467 -27.56 -12.68 2.60
N ASN A 468 -28.58 -12.21 1.85
CA ASN A 468 -29.74 -13.04 1.48
C ASN A 468 -29.34 -14.20 0.56
N LEU A 469 -28.45 -13.97 -0.41
CA LEU A 469 -27.93 -15.03 -1.29
C LEU A 469 -27.08 -16.04 -0.50
N LEU A 470 -26.24 -15.57 0.41
CA LEU A 470 -25.42 -16.41 1.27
C LEU A 470 -26.29 -17.29 2.19
N GLN A 471 -27.36 -16.74 2.75
CA GLN A 471 -28.34 -17.52 3.51
C GLN A 471 -29.05 -18.58 2.65
N LYS A 472 -29.48 -18.22 1.43
CA LYS A 472 -30.09 -19.18 0.50
C LYS A 472 -29.12 -20.30 0.12
N TYR A 473 -27.87 -19.96 -0.15
CA TYR A 473 -26.80 -20.92 -0.47
C TYR A 473 -26.58 -21.88 0.70
N ASN A 474 -26.37 -21.36 1.90
CA ASN A 474 -26.18 -22.19 3.11
C ASN A 474 -27.39 -23.09 3.39
N HIS A 475 -28.62 -22.60 3.19
CA HIS A 475 -29.83 -23.41 3.33
C HIS A 475 -29.96 -24.53 2.29
N THR A 476 -29.47 -24.28 1.07
CA THR A 476 -29.46 -25.29 0.00
C THR A 476 -28.41 -26.37 0.27
N VAL A 477 -27.23 -25.96 0.72
CA VAL A 477 -26.14 -26.88 1.09
C VAL A 477 -26.51 -27.74 2.30
N CYS A 478 -27.27 -27.24 3.27
CA CYS A 478 -27.73 -28.05 4.42
C CYS A 478 -28.85 -29.05 4.08
N LYS A 479 -29.48 -28.93 2.90
CA LYS A 479 -30.55 -29.83 2.44
C LYS A 479 -30.08 -30.93 1.50
N LEU A 480 -28.87 -30.80 0.96
CA LEU A 480 -28.14 -31.82 0.21
C LEU A 480 -27.31 -32.65 1.20
#